data_AF-A0AAD9MRV3-F1
#
_entry.id   AF-A0AAD9MRV3-F1
#
_cell.length_a   1.000
_cell.length_b   1.000
_cell.length_c   1.000
_cell.angle_alpha   90.00
_cell.angle_beta   90.00
_cell.angle_gamma   90.00
#
_symmetry.space_group_name_H-M   'P 1'
#
loop_
_entity.id
_entity.type
_entity.pdbx_description
1 polymer ?
#
loop_
_entity_poly.entity_id
_entity_poly.type
_entity_poly.pdbx_seq_one_letter_code
_entity_poly.pdbx_strand_id
1 'polypeptide(L)'
;MACLDPRLMVSDQEHSKSKCKRLLEELVTLNRVDGDDVDILVASYKELLHDVDGCELKSRFKDFKVEDDRVDMLLYECMGRNKKFEKLWRVVRKVLLVSHGQASVERGYSLNRQTEKDNMSEGVIVALRQIIDYFVLVGGMLKVDITKELLYSASSSTYRYHQYLEEDKRKKGQEAIQRKRKTVQDEVDDLKKRKKVLESDITNLTTSSEKYADEAEAKGEKTSHSILVKSNALRGGELQVLEREIEEKVKSLPAMS
;
A
#
# COMPACT_ATOMS: atom_id res chain seq x y z
N MET A 1 10.76 -22.67 -10.10
CA MET A 1 11.93 -23.46 -10.54
C MET A 1 11.57 -24.94 -10.61
N ALA A 2 10.88 -25.35 -11.67
CA ALA A 2 10.37 -26.73 -11.78
C ALA A 2 11.44 -27.76 -12.20
N CYS A 3 12.56 -27.32 -12.77
CA CYS A 3 13.66 -28.22 -13.13
C CYS A 3 14.36 -28.82 -11.91
N LEU A 4 14.46 -28.08 -10.79
CA LEU A 4 15.16 -28.54 -9.58
C LEU A 4 14.21 -29.16 -8.53
N ASP A 5 12.95 -29.47 -8.89
CA ASP A 5 12.05 -30.20 -7.99
C ASP A 5 12.37 -31.71 -8.08
N PRO A 6 12.82 -32.35 -6.97
CA PRO A 6 13.19 -33.77 -6.96
C PRO A 6 12.09 -34.69 -7.49
N ARG A 7 10.81 -34.37 -7.25
CA ARG A 7 9.68 -35.19 -7.68
C ARG A 7 9.46 -35.12 -9.19
N LEU A 8 9.65 -33.93 -9.76
CA LEU A 8 9.52 -33.71 -11.21
C LEU A 8 10.71 -34.28 -11.97
N MET A 9 11.91 -34.31 -11.37
CA MET A 9 13.08 -34.95 -11.96
C MET A 9 12.88 -36.46 -12.18
N VAL A 10 12.06 -37.13 -11.35
CA VAL A 10 11.73 -38.56 -11.52
C VAL A 10 10.47 -38.76 -12.36
N SER A 11 9.43 -37.95 -12.14
CA SER A 11 8.11 -38.18 -12.75
C SER A 11 8.03 -37.70 -14.20
N ASP A 12 8.71 -36.60 -14.55
CA ASP A 12 8.67 -36.00 -15.89
C ASP A 12 10.04 -35.42 -16.25
N GLN A 13 10.93 -36.31 -16.69
CA GLN A 13 12.29 -35.96 -17.08
C GLN A 13 12.33 -35.00 -18.28
N GLU A 14 11.41 -35.13 -19.24
CA GLU A 14 11.38 -34.29 -20.43
C GLU A 14 10.96 -32.85 -20.07
N HIS A 15 9.97 -32.68 -19.19
CA HIS A 15 9.61 -31.37 -18.68
C HIS A 15 10.74 -30.74 -17.86
N SER A 16 11.42 -31.53 -17.03
CA SER A 16 12.56 -31.06 -16.24
C SER A 16 13.73 -30.62 -17.13
N LYS A 17 14.06 -31.39 -18.18
CA LYS A 17 15.10 -31.03 -19.18
C LYS A 17 14.75 -29.74 -19.92
N SER A 18 13.51 -29.61 -20.40
CA SER A 18 13.05 -28.41 -21.11
C SER A 18 13.15 -27.15 -20.23
N LYS A 19 12.72 -27.26 -18.97
CA LYS A 19 12.83 -26.16 -18.00
C LYS A 19 14.29 -25.84 -17.62
N CYS A 20 15.15 -26.85 -17.52
CA CYS A 20 16.58 -26.65 -17.27
C CYS A 20 17.25 -25.92 -18.43
N LYS A 21 16.97 -26.32 -19.68
CA LYS A 21 17.47 -25.64 -20.88
C LYS A 21 17.06 -24.17 -20.90
N ARG A 22 15.78 -23.88 -20.67
CA ARG A 22 15.28 -22.50 -20.59
C ARG A 22 15.95 -21.69 -19.48
N LEU A 23 16.17 -22.28 -18.30
CA LEU A 23 16.89 -21.63 -17.22
C LEU A 23 18.34 -21.28 -17.62
N LEU A 24 19.03 -22.18 -18.31
CA LEU A 24 20.39 -21.93 -18.80
C LEU A 24 20.42 -20.84 -19.87
N GLU A 25 19.48 -20.83 -20.81
CA GLU A 25 19.31 -19.75 -21.81
C GLU A 25 19.07 -18.38 -21.15
N GLU A 26 18.23 -18.33 -20.11
CA GLU A 26 18.01 -17.11 -19.31
C GLU A 26 19.28 -16.68 -18.55
N LEU A 27 20.07 -17.62 -18.03
CA LEU A 27 21.34 -17.33 -17.35
C LEU A 27 22.44 -16.85 -18.30
N VAL A 28 22.46 -17.30 -19.55
CA VAL A 28 23.34 -16.78 -20.62
C VAL A 28 22.97 -15.34 -20.95
N THR A 29 21.67 -15.06 -21.09
CA THR A 29 21.17 -13.70 -21.34
C THR A 29 21.60 -12.73 -20.22
N LEU A 30 21.68 -13.22 -18.98
CA LEU A 30 22.13 -12.46 -17.82
C LEU A 30 23.67 -12.42 -17.66
N ASN A 31 24.44 -12.94 -18.62
CA ASN A 31 25.90 -13.08 -18.57
C ASN A 31 26.40 -13.81 -17.30
N ARG A 32 25.62 -14.76 -16.77
CA ARG A 32 25.95 -15.55 -15.57
C ARG A 32 26.64 -16.87 -15.88
N VAL A 33 26.48 -17.35 -17.12
CA VAL A 33 27.02 -18.60 -17.69
C VAL A 33 27.53 -18.29 -19.09
N ASP A 34 28.64 -18.91 -19.48
CA ASP A 34 29.20 -18.78 -20.83
C ASP A 34 28.36 -19.58 -21.84
N GLY A 35 28.13 -19.03 -23.03
CA GLY A 35 27.36 -19.68 -24.09
C GLY A 35 27.98 -21.01 -24.50
N ASP A 36 29.31 -21.11 -24.50
CA ASP A 36 30.05 -22.30 -24.90
C ASP A 36 29.90 -23.46 -23.89
N ASP A 37 29.57 -23.17 -22.62
CA ASP A 37 29.39 -24.18 -21.57
C ASP A 37 27.94 -24.72 -21.53
N VAL A 38 26.98 -24.13 -22.24
CA VAL A 38 25.55 -24.49 -22.15
C VAL A 38 25.30 -25.94 -22.58
N ASP A 39 25.86 -26.36 -23.71
CA ASP A 39 25.66 -27.71 -24.23
C ASP A 39 26.28 -28.77 -23.31
N ILE A 40 27.43 -28.44 -22.70
CA ILE A 40 28.11 -29.29 -21.70
C ILE A 40 27.24 -29.41 -20.45
N LEU A 41 26.63 -28.32 -19.98
CA LEU A 41 25.76 -28.29 -18.82
C LEU A 41 24.45 -29.07 -19.05
N VAL A 42 23.85 -28.94 -20.24
CA VAL A 42 22.65 -29.70 -20.62
C VAL A 42 22.96 -31.19 -20.72
N ALA A 43 24.11 -31.58 -21.29
CA ALA A 43 24.55 -32.98 -21.34
C ALA A 43 24.76 -33.54 -19.92
N SER A 44 25.46 -32.79 -19.07
CA SER A 44 25.69 -33.15 -17.65
C SER A 44 24.38 -33.30 -16.88
N TYR A 45 23.38 -32.46 -17.16
CA TYR A 45 22.05 -32.55 -16.55
C TYR A 45 21.27 -33.79 -17.02
N LYS A 46 21.39 -34.18 -18.30
CA LYS A 46 20.78 -35.41 -18.82
C LYS A 46 21.39 -36.66 -18.18
N GLU A 47 22.71 -36.69 -18.03
CA GLU A 47 23.42 -37.78 -17.34
C GLU A 47 22.98 -37.89 -15.88
N LEU A 48 22.82 -36.76 -15.18
CA LEU A 48 22.29 -36.73 -13.82
C LEU A 48 20.89 -37.36 -13.73
N LEU A 49 19.98 -37.02 -14.65
CA LEU A 49 18.63 -37.60 -14.64
C LEU A 49 18.65 -39.12 -14.88
N HIS A 50 19.58 -39.59 -15.71
CA HIS A 50 19.79 -41.02 -15.92
C HIS A 50 20.35 -41.71 -14.66
N ASP A 51 21.31 -41.09 -13.97
CA ASP A 51 21.86 -41.60 -12.70
C ASP A 51 20.81 -41.62 -11.58
N VAL A 52 19.92 -40.62 -11.54
CA VAL A 52 18.79 -40.56 -10.58
C VAL A 52 17.76 -41.64 -10.86
N ASP A 53 17.52 -41.99 -12.12
CA ASP A 53 16.58 -43.05 -12.50
C ASP A 53 17.13 -44.47 -12.23
N GLY A 54 18.46 -44.64 -12.29
CA GLY A 54 19.15 -45.91 -12.09
C GLY A 54 19.58 -46.24 -10.64
N CYS A 55 19.52 -45.29 -9.71
CA CYS A 55 20.01 -45.47 -8.33
C CYS A 55 18.88 -45.63 -7.29
N GLU A 56 19.26 -46.10 -6.09
CA GLU A 56 18.41 -46.08 -4.87
C GLU A 56 17.90 -44.67 -4.50
N LEU A 57 18.44 -43.63 -5.12
CA LEU A 57 18.01 -42.23 -4.97
C LEU A 57 16.62 -41.97 -5.57
N LYS A 58 16.13 -42.83 -6.49
CA LYS A 58 14.81 -42.69 -7.10
C LYS A 58 13.67 -42.67 -6.09
N SER A 59 13.75 -43.49 -5.04
CA SER A 59 12.76 -43.52 -3.96
C SER A 59 12.82 -42.23 -3.14
N ARG A 60 14.03 -41.78 -2.76
CA ARG A 60 14.23 -40.51 -2.04
C ARG A 60 13.71 -39.30 -2.80
N PHE A 61 13.86 -39.27 -4.13
CA PHE A 61 13.38 -38.18 -4.97
C PHE A 61 11.85 -38.22 -5.16
N LYS A 62 11.26 -39.41 -5.28
CA LYS A 62 9.81 -39.59 -5.45
C LYS A 62 9.04 -39.27 -4.17
N ASP A 63 9.55 -39.72 -3.02
CA ASP A 63 8.91 -39.54 -1.71
C ASP A 63 9.39 -38.26 -1.01
N PHE A 64 10.07 -37.36 -1.73
CA PHE A 64 10.61 -36.14 -1.16
C PHE A 64 9.51 -35.24 -0.59
N LYS A 65 9.67 -34.88 0.69
CA LYS A 65 8.82 -33.94 1.43
C LYS A 65 9.68 -32.80 1.95
N VAL A 66 9.19 -31.58 1.78
CA VAL A 66 9.91 -30.35 2.17
C VAL A 66 10.00 -30.23 3.70
N GLU A 67 9.09 -30.90 4.41
CA GLU A 67 9.01 -30.94 5.87
C GLU A 67 10.09 -31.83 6.50
N ASP A 68 10.51 -32.88 5.79
CA ASP A 68 11.38 -33.92 6.31
C ASP A 68 12.84 -33.80 5.82
N ASP A 69 13.07 -33.25 4.63
CA ASP A 69 14.41 -33.12 4.04
C ASP A 69 14.57 -31.81 3.23
N ARG A 70 15.81 -31.31 3.10
CA ARG A 70 16.10 -30.09 2.33
C ARG A 70 16.55 -30.42 0.91
N VAL A 71 15.95 -29.70 -0.05
CA VAL A 71 16.26 -29.84 -1.49
C VAL A 71 17.75 -29.62 -1.76
N ASP A 72 18.37 -28.63 -1.13
CA ASP A 72 19.78 -28.29 -1.39
C ASP A 72 20.76 -29.34 -0.87
N MET A 73 20.45 -29.99 0.27
CA MET A 73 21.23 -31.12 0.78
C MET A 73 21.10 -32.33 -0.14
N LEU A 74 19.88 -32.70 -0.53
CA LEU A 74 19.63 -33.80 -1.46
C LEU A 74 20.37 -33.61 -2.78
N LEU A 75 20.28 -32.41 -3.38
CA LEU A 75 20.96 -32.10 -4.63
C LEU A 75 22.48 -32.04 -4.49
N TYR A 76 23.00 -31.62 -3.33
CA TYR A 76 24.44 -31.66 -3.04
C TYR A 76 24.98 -33.09 -2.93
N GLU A 77 24.22 -34.01 -2.33
CA GLU A 77 24.63 -35.42 -2.27
C GLU A 77 24.76 -36.04 -3.67
N CYS A 78 23.87 -35.67 -4.60
CA CYS A 78 23.88 -36.19 -5.96
C CYS A 78 24.91 -35.51 -6.88
N MET A 79 24.95 -34.17 -6.88
CA MET A 79 25.79 -33.40 -7.82
C MET A 79 27.11 -32.92 -7.21
N GLY A 80 27.11 -32.60 -5.91
CA GLY A 80 28.25 -31.98 -5.23
C GLY A 80 29.34 -32.97 -4.80
N ARG A 81 28.98 -34.24 -4.53
CA ARG A 81 29.96 -35.30 -4.23
C ARG A 81 30.66 -35.85 -5.46
N ASN A 82 30.03 -35.72 -6.64
CA ASN A 82 30.55 -36.29 -7.88
C ASN A 82 31.29 -35.23 -8.70
N LYS A 83 32.60 -35.43 -8.92
CA LYS A 83 33.44 -34.52 -9.73
C LYS A 83 32.92 -34.33 -11.16
N LYS A 84 32.16 -35.30 -11.70
CA LYS A 84 31.55 -35.20 -13.03
C LYS A 84 30.60 -34.01 -13.17
N PHE A 85 29.89 -33.65 -12.09
CA PHE A 85 28.87 -32.61 -12.10
C PHE A 85 29.35 -31.29 -11.48
N GLU A 86 30.65 -31.09 -11.26
CA GLU A 86 31.17 -29.91 -10.56
C GLU A 86 30.77 -28.59 -11.24
N LYS A 87 30.89 -28.52 -12.57
CA LYS A 87 30.46 -27.35 -13.36
C LYS A 87 28.96 -27.08 -13.21
N LEU A 88 28.15 -28.13 -13.30
CA LEU A 88 26.69 -28.05 -13.13
C LEU A 88 26.31 -27.60 -11.71
N TRP A 89 26.94 -28.17 -10.69
CA TRP A 89 26.71 -27.82 -9.29
C TRP A 89 27.07 -26.35 -9.01
N ARG A 90 28.10 -25.79 -9.64
CA ARG A 90 28.45 -24.37 -9.50
C ARG A 90 27.32 -23.45 -9.98
N VAL A 91 26.65 -23.82 -11.07
CA VAL A 91 25.50 -23.08 -11.61
C VAL A 91 24.28 -23.28 -10.72
N VAL A 92 23.96 -24.53 -10.36
CA VAL A 92 22.82 -24.87 -9.48
C VAL A 92 22.96 -24.19 -8.12
N ARG A 93 24.16 -24.16 -7.54
CA ARG A 93 24.44 -23.44 -6.29
C ARG A 93 24.11 -21.97 -6.41
N LYS A 94 24.52 -21.30 -7.49
CA LYS A 94 24.16 -19.89 -7.72
C LYS A 94 22.65 -19.72 -7.82
N VAL A 95 21.97 -20.61 -8.55
CA VAL A 95 20.51 -20.59 -8.71
C VAL A 95 19.77 -20.80 -7.38
N LEU A 96 20.23 -21.71 -6.53
CA LEU A 96 19.68 -21.94 -5.19
C LEU A 96 19.96 -20.76 -4.23
N LEU A 97 21.00 -19.97 -4.49
CA LEU A 97 21.35 -18.76 -3.74
C LEU A 97 20.67 -17.49 -4.27
N VAL A 98 20.12 -17.51 -5.50
CA VAL A 98 19.31 -16.40 -6.00
C VAL A 98 18.05 -16.36 -5.17
N SER A 99 17.95 -15.33 -4.33
CA SER A 99 16.75 -14.96 -3.61
C SER A 99 15.57 -14.99 -4.58
N HIS A 100 14.65 -15.93 -4.38
CA HIS A 100 13.34 -15.83 -5.01
C HIS A 100 12.71 -14.55 -4.47
N GLY A 101 12.40 -13.56 -5.32
CA GLY A 101 11.59 -12.38 -4.93
C GLY A 101 10.13 -12.73 -4.56
N GLN A 102 9.90 -13.99 -4.22
CA GLN A 102 8.67 -14.60 -3.70
C GLN A 102 8.96 -15.44 -2.43
N ALA A 103 10.23 -15.56 -2.04
CA ALA A 103 10.57 -16.08 -0.73
C ALA A 103 10.16 -14.99 0.28
N SER A 104 9.31 -15.39 1.22
CA SER A 104 8.90 -14.60 2.38
C SER A 104 10.06 -14.23 3.34
N VAL A 105 11.30 -14.17 2.86
CA VAL A 105 12.41 -13.45 3.49
C VAL A 105 12.12 -11.98 3.23
N GLU A 106 11.30 -11.31 4.04
CA GLU A 106 11.73 -10.76 5.34
C GLU A 106 10.71 -10.94 6.49
N ARG A 107 9.67 -11.77 6.35
CA ARG A 107 8.68 -12.04 7.43
C ARG A 107 9.16 -13.05 8.49
N GLY A 108 10.35 -13.64 8.32
CA GLY A 108 10.86 -14.75 9.12
C GLY A 108 11.48 -14.40 10.48
N TYR A 109 11.81 -13.12 10.74
CA TYR A 109 12.38 -12.67 12.02
C TYR A 109 11.36 -12.00 12.94
N SER A 110 10.11 -11.85 12.48
CA SER A 110 9.04 -11.23 13.25
C SER A 110 8.41 -12.25 14.20
N LEU A 111 8.49 -12.00 15.51
CA LEU A 111 7.65 -12.66 16.51
C LEU A 111 6.15 -12.48 16.21
N ASN A 112 5.79 -11.50 15.37
CA ASN A 112 4.42 -11.20 14.97
C ASN A 112 3.96 -12.00 13.73
N ARG A 113 4.76 -12.95 13.20
CA ARG A 113 4.38 -13.80 12.05
C ARG A 113 3.06 -14.55 12.27
N GLN A 114 2.74 -14.94 13.50
CA GLN A 114 1.47 -15.62 13.82
C GLN A 114 0.28 -14.65 13.87
N THR A 115 0.57 -13.35 13.97
CA THR A 115 -0.40 -12.27 14.13
C THR A 115 -0.59 -11.44 12.87
N GLU A 116 0.33 -11.49 11.90
CA GLU A 116 0.23 -10.72 10.66
C GLU A 116 -0.55 -11.49 9.58
N LYS A 117 -1.78 -11.05 9.32
CA LYS A 117 -2.57 -11.37 8.12
C LYS A 117 -2.73 -10.09 7.32
N ASP A 118 -2.73 -10.20 6.00
CA ASP A 118 -2.99 -9.06 5.13
C ASP A 118 -4.38 -8.46 5.46
N ASN A 119 -4.48 -7.12 5.51
CA ASN A 119 -5.73 -6.37 5.75
C ASN A 119 -6.29 -6.35 7.19
N MET A 120 -5.45 -6.45 8.23
CA MET A 120 -5.87 -6.21 9.62
C MET A 120 -5.53 -4.80 10.10
N SER A 121 -6.43 -4.22 10.91
CA SER A 121 -6.15 -2.97 11.59
C SER A 121 -5.15 -3.19 12.74
N GLU A 122 -4.42 -2.14 13.10
CA GLU A 122 -3.46 -2.16 14.21
C GLU A 122 -4.09 -2.67 15.52
N GLY A 123 -5.33 -2.28 15.81
CA GLY A 123 -6.05 -2.74 16.99
C GLY A 123 -6.29 -4.25 17.01
N VAL A 124 -6.54 -4.87 15.86
CA VAL A 124 -6.70 -6.33 15.75
C VAL A 124 -5.36 -7.04 15.97
N ILE A 125 -4.27 -6.47 15.47
CA ILE A 125 -2.91 -6.99 15.66
C ILE A 125 -2.54 -6.97 17.16
N VAL A 126 -2.78 -5.85 17.84
CA VAL A 126 -2.51 -5.73 19.29
C VAL A 126 -3.33 -6.75 20.09
N ALA A 127 -4.63 -6.89 19.79
CA ALA A 127 -5.49 -7.84 20.49
C ALA A 127 -5.05 -9.30 20.29
N LEU A 128 -4.70 -9.69 19.06
CA LEU A 128 -4.20 -11.03 18.76
C LEU A 128 -2.85 -11.30 19.44
N ARG A 129 -1.97 -10.30 19.51
CA ARG A 129 -0.69 -10.43 20.21
C ARG A 129 -0.88 -10.71 21.69
N GLN A 130 -1.79 -9.99 22.34
CA GLN A 130 -2.15 -10.23 23.75
C GLN A 130 -2.67 -11.64 23.99
N ILE A 131 -3.52 -12.16 23.08
CA ILE A 131 -4.05 -13.53 23.17
C ILE A 131 -2.92 -14.56 23.05
N ILE A 132 -2.03 -14.38 22.07
CA ILE A 132 -0.89 -15.29 21.86
C ILE A 132 0.07 -15.25 23.05
N ASP A 133 0.40 -14.07 23.56
CA ASP A 133 1.28 -13.92 24.71
C ASP A 133 0.70 -14.59 25.97
N TYR A 134 -0.62 -14.48 26.16
CA TYR A 134 -1.31 -15.18 27.23
C TYR A 134 -1.24 -16.71 27.06
N PHE A 135 -1.42 -17.23 25.84
CA PHE A 135 -1.28 -18.67 25.59
C PHE A 135 0.14 -19.20 25.83
N VAL A 136 1.15 -18.39 25.50
CA VAL A 136 2.56 -18.73 25.80
C VAL A 136 2.79 -18.78 27.31
N LEU A 137 2.28 -17.79 28.06
CA LEU A 137 2.39 -17.73 29.52
C LEU A 137 1.76 -18.95 30.20
N VAL A 138 0.56 -19.34 29.76
CA VAL A 138 -0.21 -20.46 30.33
C VAL A 138 0.30 -21.83 29.85
N GLY A 139 1.24 -21.84 28.90
CA GLY A 139 1.88 -23.07 28.40
C GLY A 139 0.97 -23.88 27.48
N GLY A 140 0.13 -23.20 26.70
CA GLY A 140 -0.73 -23.76 25.65
C GLY A 140 -2.21 -23.42 25.79
N MET A 141 -2.94 -23.43 24.66
CA MET A 141 -4.37 -23.10 24.61
C MET A 141 -5.27 -24.00 25.47
N LEU A 142 -4.88 -25.26 25.67
CA LEU A 142 -5.67 -26.26 26.40
C LEU A 142 -5.60 -26.08 27.93
N LYS A 143 -4.69 -25.25 28.41
CA LYS A 143 -4.49 -24.96 29.84
C LYS A 143 -5.16 -23.65 30.27
N VAL A 144 -5.89 -23.00 29.37
CA VAL A 144 -6.60 -21.77 29.67
C VAL A 144 -7.92 -22.08 30.37
N ASP A 145 -8.06 -21.60 31.61
CA ASP A 145 -9.29 -21.74 32.36
C ASP A 145 -10.42 -20.90 31.74
N ILE A 146 -11.56 -21.53 31.51
CA ILE A 146 -12.77 -20.86 31.00
C ILE A 146 -13.49 -20.21 32.17
N THR A 147 -13.29 -18.90 32.33
CA THR A 147 -13.95 -18.11 33.38
C THR A 147 -15.35 -17.64 32.95
N LYS A 148 -16.19 -17.26 33.93
CA LYS A 148 -17.55 -16.75 33.66
C LYS A 148 -17.52 -15.43 32.90
N GLU A 149 -16.50 -14.61 33.14
CA GLU A 149 -16.26 -13.33 32.48
C GLU A 149 -15.91 -13.55 31.00
N LEU A 150 -15.11 -14.56 30.69
CA LEU A 150 -14.77 -14.92 29.32
C LEU A 150 -16.03 -15.37 28.55
N LEU A 151 -16.86 -16.20 29.18
CA LEU A 151 -18.15 -16.64 28.62
C LEU A 151 -19.09 -15.44 28.37
N TYR A 152 -19.20 -14.52 29.33
CA TYR A 152 -20.00 -13.31 29.17
C TYR A 152 -19.47 -12.43 28.03
N SER A 153 -18.15 -12.23 27.95
CA SER A 153 -17.52 -11.48 26.87
C SER A 153 -17.76 -12.11 25.49
N ALA A 154 -17.70 -13.44 25.39
CA ALA A 154 -18.02 -14.16 24.17
C ALA A 154 -19.50 -14.01 23.78
N SER A 155 -20.42 -14.16 24.74
CA SER A 155 -21.86 -14.01 24.49
C SER A 155 -22.27 -12.60 24.08
N SER A 156 -21.56 -11.57 24.55
CA SER A 156 -21.82 -10.16 24.24
C SER A 156 -21.07 -9.67 22.99
N SER A 157 -20.22 -10.50 22.38
CA SER A 157 -19.39 -10.12 21.23
C SER A 157 -20.20 -9.65 20.03
N THR A 158 -21.28 -10.35 19.69
CA THR A 158 -22.19 -9.97 18.61
C THR A 158 -22.82 -8.60 18.86
N TYR A 159 -23.29 -8.36 20.09
CA TYR A 159 -23.86 -7.06 20.47
C TYR A 159 -22.83 -5.94 20.38
N ARG A 160 -21.62 -6.14 20.94
CA ARG A 160 -20.52 -5.18 20.87
C ARG A 160 -20.10 -4.87 19.44
N TYR A 161 -20.11 -5.88 18.57
CA TYR A 161 -19.81 -5.70 17.15
C TYR A 161 -20.87 -4.83 16.45
N HIS A 162 -22.15 -5.08 16.71
CA HIS A 162 -23.21 -4.24 16.16
C HIS A 162 -23.15 -2.80 16.67
N GLN A 163 -22.89 -2.60 17.97
CA GLN A 163 -22.66 -1.25 18.51
C GLN A 163 -21.48 -0.55 17.84
N TYR A 164 -20.36 -1.25 17.66
CA TYR A 164 -19.20 -0.71 16.95
C TYR A 164 -19.55 -0.28 15.51
N LEU A 165 -20.32 -1.09 14.77
CA LEU A 165 -20.75 -0.73 13.42
C LEU A 165 -21.66 0.50 13.40
N GLU A 166 -22.54 0.66 14.37
CA GLU A 166 -23.39 1.86 14.50
C GLU A 166 -22.57 3.10 14.84
N GLU A 167 -21.62 2.99 15.76
CA GLU A 167 -20.71 4.08 16.09
C GLU A 167 -19.82 4.46 14.92
N ASP A 168 -19.29 3.50 14.16
CA ASP A 168 -18.48 3.75 12.97
C ASP A 168 -19.28 4.48 11.90
N LYS A 169 -20.55 4.07 11.67
CA LYS A 169 -21.47 4.79 10.79
C LYS A 169 -21.72 6.23 11.27
N ARG A 170 -21.95 6.42 12.58
CA ARG A 170 -22.18 7.74 13.17
C ARG A 170 -20.94 8.63 13.02
N LYS A 171 -19.74 8.11 13.30
CA LYS A 171 -18.47 8.82 13.14
C LYS A 171 -18.24 9.24 11.69
N LYS A 172 -18.41 8.33 10.73
CA LYS A 172 -18.30 8.65 9.29
C LYS A 172 -19.30 9.73 8.85
N GLY A 173 -20.54 9.67 9.37
CA GLY A 173 -21.54 10.71 9.14
C GLY A 173 -21.11 12.08 9.70
N GLN A 174 -20.63 12.10 10.94
CA GLN A 174 -20.13 13.33 11.58
C GLN A 174 -18.91 13.90 10.87
N GLU A 175 -17.95 13.06 10.47
CA GLU A 175 -16.78 13.47 9.69
C GLU A 175 -17.18 14.05 8.33
N ALA A 176 -18.16 13.46 7.63
CA ALA A 176 -18.64 13.98 6.36
C ALA A 176 -19.31 15.36 6.53
N ILE A 177 -20.11 15.54 7.59
CA ILE A 177 -20.71 16.84 7.93
C ILE A 177 -19.62 17.86 8.28
N GLN A 178 -18.63 17.47 9.08
CA GLN A 178 -17.53 18.34 9.48
C GLN A 178 -16.66 18.75 8.30
N ARG A 179 -16.38 17.83 7.36
CA ARG A 179 -15.68 18.12 6.10
C ARG A 179 -16.46 19.13 5.25
N LYS A 180 -17.76 18.90 5.03
CA LYS A 180 -18.62 19.84 4.30
C LYS A 180 -18.64 21.22 4.96
N ARG A 181 -18.77 21.28 6.28
CA ARG A 181 -18.72 22.53 7.04
C ARG A 181 -17.39 23.24 6.87
N LYS A 182 -16.27 22.51 6.94
CA LYS A 182 -14.94 23.09 6.74
C LYS A 182 -14.79 23.69 5.34
N THR A 183 -15.23 22.98 4.30
CA THR A 183 -15.20 23.52 2.93
C THR A 183 -16.01 24.80 2.79
N VAL A 184 -17.24 24.83 3.31
CA VAL A 184 -18.07 26.05 3.27
C VAL A 184 -17.44 27.19 4.09
N GLN A 185 -16.80 26.87 5.22
CA GLN A 185 -16.11 27.87 6.04
C GLN A 185 -14.90 28.47 5.31
N ASP A 186 -14.09 27.63 4.66
CA ASP A 186 -12.94 28.07 3.88
C ASP A 186 -13.39 28.98 2.71
N GLU A 187 -14.50 28.63 2.02
CA GLU A 187 -15.12 29.47 0.98
C GLU A 187 -15.58 30.83 1.52
N VAL A 188 -16.24 30.85 2.69
CA VAL A 188 -16.70 32.10 3.32
C VAL A 188 -15.51 32.99 3.69
N ASP A 189 -14.41 32.42 4.19
CA ASP A 189 -13.24 33.18 4.58
C ASP A 189 -12.52 33.77 3.35
N ASP A 190 -12.51 33.07 2.22
CA ASP A 190 -11.99 33.60 0.95
C ASP A 190 -12.87 34.71 0.37
N LEU A 191 -14.20 34.57 0.42
CA LEU A 191 -15.12 35.64 0.02
C LEU A 191 -14.95 36.89 0.89
N LYS A 192 -14.77 36.73 2.21
CA LYS A 192 -14.49 37.86 3.12
C LYS A 192 -13.18 38.56 2.80
N LYS A 193 -12.12 37.82 2.45
CA LYS A 193 -10.85 38.43 2.00
C LYS A 193 -11.04 39.24 0.73
N ARG A 194 -11.75 38.69 -0.26
CA ARG A 194 -12.07 39.39 -1.52
C ARG A 194 -12.87 40.67 -1.26
N LYS A 195 -13.89 40.58 -0.40
CA LYS A 195 -14.68 41.75 0.04
C LYS A 195 -13.78 42.84 0.60
N LYS A 196 -12.88 42.51 1.54
CA LYS A 196 -11.97 43.47 2.17
C LYS A 196 -11.02 44.16 1.17
N VAL A 197 -10.53 43.42 0.17
CA VAL A 197 -9.70 43.97 -0.90
C VAL A 197 -10.50 44.97 -1.74
N LEU A 198 -11.69 44.59 -2.18
CA LEU A 198 -12.58 45.46 -2.95
C LEU A 198 -13.00 46.72 -2.18
N GLU A 199 -13.28 46.61 -0.88
CA GLU A 199 -13.54 47.76 -0.01
C GLU A 199 -12.32 48.73 0.02
N SER A 200 -11.11 48.19 0.12
CA SER A 200 -9.88 48.99 0.06
C SER A 200 -9.69 49.66 -1.30
N ASP A 201 -9.98 48.97 -2.40
CA ASP A 201 -9.85 49.52 -3.74
C ASP A 201 -10.88 50.63 -4.00
N ILE A 202 -12.13 50.43 -3.55
CA ILE A 202 -13.20 51.44 -3.64
C ILE A 202 -12.84 52.68 -2.83
N THR A 203 -12.32 52.52 -1.61
CA THR A 203 -11.91 53.67 -0.79
C THR A 203 -10.75 54.43 -1.44
N ASN A 204 -9.73 53.72 -1.93
CA ASN A 204 -8.61 54.34 -2.65
C ASN A 204 -9.06 55.08 -3.92
N LEU A 205 -9.93 54.47 -4.73
CA LEU A 205 -10.52 55.10 -5.92
C LEU A 205 -11.40 56.29 -5.56
N THR A 206 -12.11 56.21 -4.44
CA THR A 206 -12.95 57.31 -3.93
C THR A 206 -12.11 58.52 -3.57
N THR A 207 -11.08 58.32 -2.75
CA THR A 207 -10.16 59.39 -2.35
C THR A 207 -9.40 59.96 -3.55
N SER A 208 -9.02 59.11 -4.52
CA SER A 208 -8.37 59.58 -5.75
C SER A 208 -9.34 60.42 -6.60
N SER A 209 -10.59 59.98 -6.73
CA SER A 209 -11.62 60.70 -7.46
C SER A 209 -11.96 62.04 -6.80
N GLU A 210 -12.01 62.10 -5.47
CA GLU A 210 -12.22 63.34 -4.71
C GLU A 210 -11.07 64.32 -4.95
N LYS A 211 -9.82 63.85 -4.89
CA LYS A 211 -8.65 64.69 -5.23
C LYS A 211 -8.71 65.24 -6.65
N TYR A 212 -9.06 64.42 -7.64
CA TYR A 212 -9.21 64.88 -9.02
C TYR A 212 -10.39 65.84 -9.20
N ALA A 213 -11.46 65.69 -8.42
CA ALA A 213 -12.59 66.62 -8.40
C ALA A 213 -12.17 67.98 -7.80
N ASP A 214 -11.46 67.99 -6.67
CA ASP A 214 -10.92 69.20 -6.05
C ASP A 214 -9.96 69.94 -7.01
N GLU A 215 -9.10 69.21 -7.72
CA GLU A 215 -8.20 69.76 -8.74
C GLU A 215 -8.95 70.32 -9.97
N ALA A 216 -10.07 69.71 -10.35
CA ALA A 216 -10.91 70.16 -11.46
C ALA A 216 -11.75 71.39 -11.09
N GLU A 217 -12.27 71.45 -9.87
CA GLU A 217 -12.94 72.65 -9.32
C GLU A 217 -11.98 73.83 -9.25
N ALA A 218 -10.71 73.59 -8.90
CA ALA A 218 -9.66 74.59 -8.95
C ALA A 218 -9.30 75.05 -10.39
N LYS A 219 -9.59 74.24 -11.41
CA LYS A 219 -9.26 74.52 -12.84
C LYS A 219 -10.46 74.91 -13.72
N GLY A 220 -11.69 74.91 -13.21
CA GLY A 220 -12.84 75.55 -13.85
C GLY A 220 -13.34 74.91 -15.15
N GLU A 221 -13.35 73.57 -15.28
CA GLU A 221 -13.80 72.91 -16.52
C GLU A 221 -15.04 72.00 -16.35
N LYS A 222 -15.96 72.08 -17.32
CA LYS A 222 -17.32 71.48 -17.36
C LYS A 222 -17.33 69.97 -17.65
N THR A 223 -16.60 69.17 -16.88
CA THR A 223 -16.44 67.72 -17.13
C THR A 223 -16.97 66.84 -15.96
N SER A 224 -17.78 67.41 -15.06
CA SER A 224 -18.15 66.75 -13.79
C SER A 224 -19.27 65.71 -13.89
N HIS A 225 -20.22 65.83 -14.81
CA HIS A 225 -21.43 64.99 -14.75
C HIS A 225 -21.24 63.54 -15.25
N SER A 226 -20.41 63.32 -16.28
CA SER A 226 -20.14 61.98 -16.84
C SER A 226 -19.32 61.09 -15.88
N ILE A 227 -18.44 61.70 -15.08
CA ILE A 227 -17.55 61.00 -14.15
C ILE A 227 -18.33 60.53 -12.91
N LEU A 228 -19.25 61.35 -12.40
CA LEU A 228 -20.10 61.02 -11.25
C LEU A 228 -21.03 59.82 -11.53
N VAL A 229 -21.60 59.75 -12.74
CA VAL A 229 -22.48 58.63 -13.13
C VAL A 229 -21.70 57.31 -13.23
N LYS A 230 -20.47 57.33 -13.78
CA LYS A 230 -19.59 56.13 -13.81
C LYS A 230 -19.12 55.72 -12.42
N SER A 231 -18.80 56.67 -11.54
CA SER A 231 -18.40 56.40 -10.15
C SER A 231 -19.52 55.72 -9.35
N ASN A 232 -20.76 56.20 -9.47
CA ASN A 232 -21.90 55.62 -8.76
C ASN A 232 -22.27 54.21 -9.24
N ALA A 233 -22.05 53.90 -10.53
CA ALA A 233 -22.29 52.56 -11.06
C ALA A 233 -21.31 51.50 -10.53
N LEU A 234 -20.05 51.89 -10.27
CA LEU A 234 -18.98 50.98 -9.81
C LEU A 234 -19.02 50.72 -8.30
N ARG A 235 -19.47 51.68 -7.49
CA ARG A 235 -19.40 51.58 -6.01
C ARG A 235 -20.42 50.65 -5.36
N GLY A 236 -21.53 50.32 -6.04
CA GLY A 236 -22.66 49.62 -5.40
C GLY A 236 -22.86 48.16 -5.81
N GLY A 237 -22.54 47.81 -7.06
CA GLY A 237 -22.98 46.53 -7.64
C GLY A 237 -22.26 45.30 -7.10
N GLU A 238 -20.92 45.29 -7.21
CA GLU A 238 -20.13 44.08 -6.91
C GLU A 238 -20.06 43.77 -5.41
N LEU A 239 -20.01 44.80 -4.55
CA LEU A 239 -19.95 44.62 -3.10
C LEU A 239 -21.25 44.05 -2.55
N GLN A 240 -22.40 44.52 -3.03
CA GLN A 240 -23.72 44.00 -2.64
C GLN A 240 -23.98 42.57 -3.14
N VAL A 241 -23.35 42.17 -4.25
CA VAL A 241 -23.38 40.79 -4.75
C VAL A 241 -22.56 39.88 -3.83
N LEU A 242 -21.33 40.28 -3.51
CA LEU A 242 -20.47 39.56 -2.56
C LEU A 242 -21.09 39.46 -1.15
N GLU A 243 -21.73 40.52 -0.66
CA GLU A 243 -22.44 40.50 0.63
C GLU A 243 -23.59 39.51 0.65
N ARG A 244 -24.42 39.48 -0.41
CA ARG A 244 -25.49 38.49 -0.54
C ARG A 244 -24.96 37.07 -0.64
N GLU A 245 -23.89 36.86 -1.40
CA GLU A 245 -23.27 35.54 -1.56
C GLU A 245 -22.68 35.01 -0.24
N ILE A 246 -22.03 35.88 0.55
CA ILE A 246 -21.58 35.55 1.90
C ILE A 246 -22.77 35.23 2.81
N GLU A 247 -23.84 36.02 2.77
CA GLU A 247 -25.01 35.81 3.64
C GLU A 247 -25.75 34.50 3.30
N GLU A 248 -25.90 34.16 2.02
CA GLU A 248 -26.47 32.89 1.57
C GLU A 248 -25.60 31.70 1.96
N LYS A 249 -24.28 31.79 1.77
CA LYS A 249 -23.34 30.73 2.16
C LYS A 249 -23.30 30.52 3.67
N VAL A 250 -23.38 31.59 4.46
CA VAL A 250 -23.49 31.51 5.92
C VAL A 250 -24.82 30.88 6.36
N LYS A 251 -25.94 31.20 5.70
CA LYS A 251 -27.24 30.55 5.96
C LYS A 251 -27.26 29.07 5.56
N SER A 252 -26.44 28.67 4.59
CA SER A 252 -26.30 27.27 4.15
C SER A 252 -25.43 26.41 5.10
N LEU A 253 -24.77 27.01 6.10
CA LEU A 253 -24.07 26.25 7.13
C LEU A 253 -25.09 25.43 7.92
N PRO A 254 -24.92 24.09 8.01
CA PRO A 254 -25.84 23.26 8.77
C PRO A 254 -25.84 23.70 10.25
N ALA A 255 -27.00 24.09 10.76
CA ALA A 255 -27.20 24.42 12.16
C ALA A 255 -26.95 23.18 13.04
N MET A 256 -26.32 23.37 14.20
CA MET A 256 -26.16 22.30 15.17
C MET A 256 -27.52 22.00 15.80
N SER A 257 -28.05 20.81 15.53
CA SER A 257 -28.98 20.11 16.41
C SER A 257 -28.41 18.72 16.69
#